data_AF-D7LW83-F1
#
_entry.id   AF-D7LW83-F1
#
_cell.length_a   1.000
_cell.length_b   1.000
_cell.length_c   1.000
_cell.angle_alpha   90.00
_cell.angle_beta   90.00
_cell.angle_gamma   90.00
#
_symmetry.space_group_name_H-M   'P 1'
#
loop_
_entity.id
_entity.type
_entity.pdbx_description
1 polymer ?
#
loop_
_entity_poly.entity_id
_entity_poly.type
_entity_poly.pdbx_seq_one_letter_code
_entity_poly.pdbx_strand_id
1 'polypeptide(L)'
;MEKTLATSHTKRSSPSPSTAVNTTSTGFNRRTRQRLSDTTASVSETDVEDEDDEEEGVDEKIEALQTIVPGGTALGVDALFEETASYILALQCQINAIKLLTAFLERGDKEDMKFGG
;
A
#
# COMPACT_ATOMS: atom_id res chain seq x y z
N MET A 1 -21.27 -15.34 48.82
CA MET A 1 -22.28 -14.95 47.81
C MET A 1 -22.41 -16.09 46.82
N GLU A 2 -23.60 -16.66 46.79
CA GLU A 2 -23.99 -17.91 46.15
C GLU A 2 -24.25 -17.70 44.66
N LYS A 3 -23.85 -18.62 43.78
CA LYS A 3 -24.42 -18.77 42.43
C LYS A 3 -24.47 -20.26 41.99
N THR A 4 -25.59 -20.89 42.33
CA THR A 4 -26.49 -21.74 41.51
C THR A 4 -25.95 -22.58 40.34
N LEU A 5 -26.11 -23.90 40.53
CA LEU A 5 -26.85 -24.92 39.75
C LEU A 5 -26.59 -25.23 38.26
N ALA A 6 -26.57 -26.55 38.02
CA ALA A 6 -26.48 -27.32 36.80
C ALA A 6 -27.73 -27.29 35.89
N THR A 7 -27.57 -27.71 34.62
CA THR A 7 -28.45 -28.70 33.94
C THR A 7 -27.93 -29.07 32.54
N SER A 8 -27.83 -30.37 32.28
CA SER A 8 -27.66 -31.02 30.96
C SER A 8 -28.99 -31.62 30.48
N HIS A 9 -29.24 -31.70 29.17
CA HIS A 9 -30.25 -32.60 28.60
C HIS A 9 -29.95 -33.02 27.16
N THR A 10 -30.46 -34.20 26.81
CA THR A 10 -29.96 -35.17 25.84
C THR A 10 -31.04 -35.50 24.79
N LYS A 11 -30.62 -35.60 23.52
CA LYS A 11 -31.10 -36.47 22.40
C LYS A 11 -32.53 -36.43 21.82
N ARG A 12 -32.53 -36.83 20.53
CA ARG A 12 -33.60 -37.31 19.60
C ARG A 12 -34.24 -36.16 18.80
N SER A 13 -34.41 -36.21 17.48
CA SER A 13 -34.77 -37.33 16.60
C SER A 13 -34.52 -36.99 15.11
N SER A 14 -34.04 -37.93 14.30
CA SER A 14 -34.24 -38.01 12.82
C SER A 14 -35.61 -38.69 12.53
N PRO A 15 -36.20 -38.79 11.29
CA PRO A 15 -35.57 -39.20 10.02
C PRO A 15 -36.10 -38.55 8.70
N SER A 16 -35.45 -38.89 7.57
CA SER A 16 -35.60 -38.48 6.14
C SER A 16 -36.87 -39.01 5.42
N PRO A 17 -37.16 -38.69 4.11
CA PRO A 17 -36.45 -39.26 2.94
C PRO A 17 -36.40 -38.46 1.59
N SER A 18 -35.34 -38.77 0.83
CA SER A 18 -35.18 -39.03 -0.62
C SER A 18 -35.97 -38.30 -1.73
N THR A 19 -35.23 -37.77 -2.71
CA THR A 19 -35.45 -38.07 -4.15
C THR A 19 -34.12 -37.98 -4.91
N ALA A 20 -33.82 -39.06 -5.63
CA ALA A 20 -32.64 -39.22 -6.48
C ALA A 20 -33.00 -38.85 -7.93
N VAL A 21 -32.09 -38.18 -8.64
CA VAL A 21 -32.08 -38.20 -10.11
C VAL A 21 -30.64 -38.37 -10.57
N ASN A 22 -30.33 -39.57 -11.06
CA ASN A 22 -29.09 -39.88 -11.73
C ASN A 22 -29.21 -39.45 -13.19
N THR A 23 -28.22 -38.70 -13.70
CA THR A 23 -27.93 -38.67 -15.13
C THR A 23 -26.48 -39.09 -15.33
N THR A 24 -26.30 -40.21 -16.02
CA THR A 24 -25.01 -40.68 -16.52
C THR A 24 -24.79 -40.05 -17.89
N SER A 25 -23.69 -39.29 -18.05
CA SER A 25 -23.00 -39.29 -19.33
C SER A 25 -21.50 -39.10 -19.12
N THR A 26 -20.78 -40.01 -19.75
CA THR A 26 -19.33 -40.21 -19.81
C THR A 26 -18.58 -38.99 -20.34
N GLY A 27 -17.44 -38.68 -19.72
CA GLY A 27 -16.47 -37.72 -20.27
C GLY A 27 -15.21 -37.63 -19.42
N PHE A 28 -14.25 -38.51 -19.68
CA PHE A 28 -12.88 -38.38 -19.17
C PHE A 28 -12.28 -37.04 -19.59
N ASN A 29 -11.87 -36.20 -18.64
CA ASN A 29 -10.75 -35.28 -18.81
C ASN A 29 -10.00 -35.12 -17.49
N ARG A 30 -8.96 -35.96 -17.34
CA ARG A 30 -7.81 -35.68 -16.48
C ARG A 30 -7.16 -34.38 -16.98
N ARG A 31 -7.29 -33.29 -16.22
CA ARG A 31 -6.33 -32.18 -16.31
C ARG A 31 -6.28 -31.40 -14.99
N THR A 32 -5.32 -31.83 -14.17
CA THR A 32 -4.39 -31.00 -13.40
C THR A 32 -4.93 -29.78 -12.65
N ARG A 33 -4.86 -29.90 -11.33
CA ARG A 33 -4.74 -28.84 -10.32
C ARG A 33 -4.27 -27.49 -10.88
N GLN A 34 -5.19 -26.53 -10.95
CA GLN A 34 -4.82 -25.12 -11.02
C GLN A 34 -4.95 -24.56 -9.60
N ARG A 35 -3.82 -24.53 -8.88
CA ARG A 35 -3.66 -23.73 -7.66
C ARG A 35 -3.89 -22.28 -8.07
N LEU A 36 -4.97 -21.68 -7.58
CA LEU A 36 -5.08 -20.23 -7.50
C LEU A 36 -4.10 -19.80 -6.41
N SER A 37 -2.95 -19.27 -6.82
CA SER A 37 -2.08 -18.52 -5.92
C SER A 37 -2.68 -17.13 -5.80
N ASP A 38 -3.46 -16.91 -4.74
CA ASP A 38 -3.75 -15.57 -4.26
C ASP A 38 -2.42 -14.84 -4.09
N THR A 39 -2.23 -13.80 -4.91
CA THR A 39 -1.11 -12.89 -4.81
C THR A 39 -1.45 -11.96 -3.65
N THR A 40 -1.28 -12.46 -2.43
CA THR A 40 -1.20 -11.60 -1.26
C THR A 40 0.05 -10.76 -1.48
N ALA A 41 -0.13 -9.46 -1.71
CA ALA A 41 0.93 -8.47 -1.66
C ALA A 41 1.66 -8.66 -0.32
N SER A 42 2.79 -9.36 -0.40
CA SER A 42 3.70 -9.54 0.72
C SER A 42 4.31 -8.17 0.94
N VAL A 43 3.71 -7.41 1.84
CA VAL A 43 4.38 -6.29 2.50
C VAL A 43 5.60 -6.92 3.15
N SER A 44 6.77 -6.71 2.55
CA SER A 44 8.04 -7.08 3.14
C SER A 44 8.32 -6.04 4.21
N GLU A 45 7.84 -6.30 5.43
CA GLU A 45 8.37 -5.63 6.60
C GLU A 45 9.76 -6.21 6.84
N THR A 46 10.78 -5.53 6.34
CA THR A 46 12.17 -5.78 6.70
C THR A 46 12.41 -5.13 8.05
N ASP A 47 12.02 -5.84 9.10
CA ASP A 47 12.49 -5.63 10.47
C ASP A 47 13.66 -6.61 10.67
N VAL A 48 14.86 -6.17 10.29
CA VAL A 48 16.12 -6.83 10.64
C VAL A 48 16.90 -5.83 11.47
N GLU A 49 16.75 -5.94 12.78
CA GLU A 49 17.70 -5.37 13.72
C GLU A 49 18.90 -6.32 13.79
N ASP A 50 19.89 -6.08 12.93
CA ASP A 50 21.24 -6.63 13.08
C ASP A 50 22.18 -5.46 13.41
N GLU A 51 22.70 -5.45 14.64
CA GLU A 51 23.54 -4.36 15.20
C GLU A 51 24.95 -4.23 14.56
N ASP A 52 25.23 -4.98 13.48
CA ASP A 52 26.42 -4.86 12.62
C ASP A 52 26.10 -4.22 11.23
N ASP A 53 24.85 -3.80 11.00
CA ASP A 53 24.26 -3.42 9.69
C ASP A 53 24.07 -1.87 9.53
N GLU A 54 24.51 -1.09 10.51
CA GLU A 54 24.31 0.38 10.50
C GLU A 54 25.16 1.10 9.45
N GLU A 55 26.37 0.62 9.17
CA GLU A 55 27.28 1.25 8.19
C GLU A 55 26.86 0.93 6.74
N GLU A 56 26.47 -0.31 6.45
CA GLU A 56 25.94 -0.72 5.13
C GLU A 56 24.65 0.05 4.78
N GLY A 57 23.78 0.27 5.78
CA GLY A 57 22.57 1.06 5.60
C GLY A 57 22.80 2.56 5.35
N VAL A 58 23.97 3.12 5.68
CA VAL A 58 24.28 4.53 5.39
C VAL A 58 24.72 4.70 3.94
N ASP A 59 25.57 3.81 3.43
CA ASP A 59 26.05 3.89 2.05
C ASP A 59 24.90 3.77 1.04
N GLU A 60 23.96 2.84 1.26
CA GLU A 60 22.75 2.72 0.43
C GLU A 60 21.91 4.00 0.43
N LYS A 61 21.78 4.67 1.58
CA LYS A 61 21.06 5.95 1.70
C LYS A 61 21.78 7.06 0.96
N ILE A 62 23.11 7.08 0.99
CA ILE A 62 23.92 8.05 0.24
C ILE A 62 23.74 7.82 -1.26
N GLU A 63 23.80 6.57 -1.75
CA GLU A 63 23.57 6.25 -3.17
C GLU A 63 22.16 6.64 -3.64
N ALA A 64 21.15 6.35 -2.82
CA ALA A 64 19.77 6.77 -3.09
C ALA A 64 19.66 8.30 -3.19
N LEU A 65 20.32 9.02 -2.27
CA LEU A 65 20.31 10.47 -2.24
C LEU A 65 21.04 11.06 -3.47
N GLN A 66 22.20 10.52 -3.84
CA GLN A 66 22.94 10.93 -5.05
C GLN A 66 22.12 10.75 -6.34
N THR A 67 21.24 9.75 -6.38
CA THR A 67 20.39 9.48 -7.54
C THR A 67 19.28 10.52 -7.72
N ILE A 68 18.72 11.05 -6.62
CA ILE A 68 17.59 11.99 -6.67
C ILE A 68 18.03 13.46 -6.69
N VAL A 69 19.21 13.77 -6.16
CA VAL A 69 19.74 15.13 -6.11
C VAL A 69 20.34 15.48 -7.49
N PRO A 70 19.99 16.62 -8.09
CA PRO A 70 20.59 17.06 -9.35
C PRO A 70 22.12 17.12 -9.28
N GLY A 71 22.80 16.36 -10.14
CA GLY A 71 24.26 16.27 -10.13
C GLY A 71 24.85 15.44 -8.98
N GLY A 72 24.03 14.80 -8.14
CA GLY A 72 24.44 14.11 -6.92
C GLY A 72 25.46 12.99 -7.11
N THR A 73 25.41 12.25 -8.22
CA THR A 73 26.37 11.16 -8.52
C THR A 73 27.82 11.62 -8.70
N ALA A 74 28.05 12.92 -8.89
CA ALA A 74 29.38 13.52 -8.98
C ALA A 74 29.84 14.19 -7.68
N LEU A 75 29.03 14.19 -6.62
CA LEU A 75 29.28 14.89 -5.37
C LEU A 75 29.73 13.94 -4.25
N GLY A 76 30.67 14.41 -3.43
CA GLY A 76 30.98 13.79 -2.14
C GLY A 76 29.93 14.13 -1.08
N VAL A 77 29.96 13.45 0.07
CA VAL A 77 28.91 13.48 1.11
C VAL A 77 28.55 14.89 1.59
N ASP A 78 29.54 15.74 1.91
CA ASP A 78 29.27 17.10 2.42
C ASP A 78 28.57 17.98 1.38
N ALA A 79 29.08 17.97 0.15
CA ALA A 79 28.49 18.73 -0.96
C ALA A 79 27.12 18.16 -1.37
N LEU A 80 26.93 16.84 -1.26
CA LEU A 80 25.65 16.19 -1.50
C LEU A 80 24.59 16.69 -0.52
N PHE A 81 24.91 16.86 0.76
CA PHE A 81 23.95 17.40 1.73
C PHE A 81 23.65 18.88 1.53
N GLU A 82 24.64 19.69 1.12
CA GLU A 82 24.42 21.10 0.77
C GLU A 82 23.50 21.25 -0.46
N GLU A 83 23.77 20.47 -1.51
CA GLU A 83 22.93 20.45 -2.71
C GLU A 83 21.55 19.86 -2.40
N THR A 84 21.46 18.87 -1.51
CA THR A 84 20.18 18.31 -1.03
C THR A 84 19.33 19.38 -0.35
N ALA A 85 19.91 20.16 0.56
CA ALA A 85 19.20 21.22 1.25
C ALA A 85 18.70 22.29 0.27
N SER A 86 19.55 22.66 -0.68
CA SER A 86 19.22 23.60 -1.76
C SER A 86 18.09 23.08 -2.65
N TYR A 87 18.14 21.81 -3.03
CA TYR A 87 17.15 21.17 -3.89
C TYR A 87 15.80 21.03 -3.18
N ILE A 88 15.77 20.64 -1.91
CA ILE A 88 14.53 20.60 -1.11
C ILE A 88 13.87 21.98 -1.07
N LEU A 89 14.65 23.05 -0.82
CA LEU A 89 14.11 24.40 -0.80
C LEU A 89 13.55 24.80 -2.17
N ALA A 90 14.26 24.48 -3.26
CA ALA A 90 13.80 24.74 -4.61
C ALA A 90 12.47 24.02 -4.92
N LEU A 91 12.33 22.76 -4.55
CA LEU A 91 11.10 21.98 -4.71
C LEU A 91 9.94 22.61 -3.91
N GLN A 92 10.19 23.03 -2.67
CA GLN A 92 9.19 23.72 -1.85
C GLN A 92 8.73 25.03 -2.49
N CYS A 93 9.67 25.83 -3.00
CA CYS A 93 9.35 27.07 -3.73
C CYS A 93 8.49 26.80 -4.97
N GLN A 94 8.82 25.78 -5.75
CA GLN A 94 8.03 25.38 -6.92
C GLN A 94 6.59 24.99 -6.54
N ILE A 95 6.42 24.14 -5.53
CA ILE A 95 5.11 23.73 -5.03
C ILE A 95 4.30 24.95 -4.56
N ASN A 96 4.92 25.85 -3.81
CA ASN A 96 4.26 27.04 -3.28
C ASN A 96 3.83 28.01 -4.39
N ALA A 97 4.68 28.20 -5.40
CA ALA A 97 4.35 29.02 -6.57
C ALA A 97 3.16 28.44 -7.34
N ILE A 98 3.17 27.12 -7.61
CA ILE A 98 2.05 26.46 -8.29
C ILE A 98 0.77 26.59 -7.47
N LYS A 99 0.80 26.33 -6.17
CA LYS A 99 -0.37 26.50 -5.29
C LYS A 99 -0.94 27.92 -5.33
N LEU A 100 -0.08 28.94 -5.32
CA LEU A 100 -0.50 30.33 -5.41
C LEU A 100 -1.17 30.65 -6.76
N LEU A 101 -0.56 30.19 -7.86
CA LEU A 101 -1.11 30.36 -9.20
C LEU A 101 -2.45 29.64 -9.36
N THR A 102 -2.57 28.42 -8.86
CA THR A 102 -3.83 27.66 -8.86
C THR A 102 -4.91 28.39 -8.06
N ALA A 103 -4.60 28.86 -6.85
CA ALA A 103 -5.56 29.61 -6.03
C ALA A 103 -6.00 30.93 -6.70
N PHE A 104 -5.10 31.59 -7.43
CA PHE A 104 -5.42 32.77 -8.21
C PHE A 104 -6.37 32.46 -9.37
N LEU A 105 -6.08 31.42 -10.17
CA LEU A 105 -6.93 31.02 -11.29
C LEU A 105 -8.31 30.55 -10.83
N GLU A 106 -8.38 29.75 -9.75
CA GLU A 106 -9.65 29.31 -9.16
C GLU A 106 -10.50 30.47 -8.66
N ARG A 107 -9.89 31.60 -8.29
CA ARG A 107 -10.59 32.83 -7.92
C ARG A 107 -11.10 33.57 -9.16
N GLY A 108 -10.28 33.67 -10.21
CA GLY A 108 -10.64 34.23 -11.51
C GLY A 108 -11.87 33.59 -12.14
N ASP A 109 -11.93 32.26 -12.14
CA ASP A 109 -13.06 31.51 -12.70
C ASP A 109 -14.39 31.76 -11.98
N LYS A 110 -14.35 32.25 -10.72
CA LYS A 110 -15.55 32.56 -9.93
C LYS A 110 -16.05 34.00 -10.11
N GLU A 111 -15.21 34.91 -10.58
CA GLU A 111 -15.55 36.33 -10.76
C GLU A 111 -16.09 36.67 -12.16
N ASP A 112 -15.85 35.82 -13.15
CA ASP A 112 -16.38 35.94 -14.52
C ASP A 112 -17.88 35.62 -14.66
N MET A 113 -18.53 35.13 -13.60
CA MET A 113 -19.96 34.72 -13.60
C MET A 113 -20.96 35.86 -13.31
N LYS A 114 -20.57 37.15 -13.41
CA LYS A 114 -21.45 38.26 -12.98
C LYS A 114 -21.54 39.48 -13.89
N PHE A 115 -20.98 39.45 -15.10
CA PHE A 115 -21.20 40.51 -16.11
C PHE A 115 -22.18 40.05 -17.19
N GLY A 116 -23.47 40.07 -16.86
CA GLY A 116 -24.58 39.93 -17.80
C GLY A 116 -25.73 40.82 -17.35
N GLY A 117 -25.96 41.93 -18.06
CA GLY A 117 -27.09 42.84 -17.86
C GLY A 117 -28.35 42.37 -18.56
#